data_AF-A0A8J4LP53-F1
#
_entry.id   AF-A0A8J4LP53-F1
#
_cell.length_a   1.000
_cell.length_b   1.000
_cell.length_c   1.000
_cell.angle_alpha   90.00
_cell.angle_beta   90.00
_cell.angle_gamma   90.00
#
_symmetry.space_group_name_H-M   'P 1'
#
loop_
_entity.id
_entity.type
_entity.pdbx_description
1 polymer ?
#
loop_
_entity_poly.entity_id
_entity_poly.type
_entity_poly.pdbx_seq_one_letter_code
_entity_poly.pdbx_strand_id
1 'polypeptide(L)'
;ANALLAVLLALTPPLQGIVTVSLAVAAARDPEGKALRAELGATCELARGERRSAYNYILQTLGSLFLDNISSGGVDVPPLTSTERAEAKSAMLKAALTSTDKFFLDELYGFVISNCKAADELLSRDAPGLESYLSREGGLVPPGSVTDPADPATAIVTAAAAALNAGVLIGPLTKAQVAMLELLCSMLVRKGRFLDAALVYGALGCRRSGPGADLSVSLDSRVAAMQVG
;
A
#
# COMPACT_ATOMS: atom_id res chain seq x y z
N ALA A 1 15.77 22.28 -0.26
CA ALA A 1 14.76 21.36 0.31
C ALA A 1 15.22 20.73 1.63
N ASN A 2 16.47 20.26 1.74
CA ASN A 2 16.95 19.50 2.91
C ASN A 2 17.05 20.28 4.24
N ALA A 3 17.33 21.59 4.21
CA ALA A 3 17.41 22.41 5.43
C ALA A 3 16.04 22.64 6.10
N LEU A 4 14.98 22.73 5.29
CA LEU A 4 13.61 22.96 5.77
C LEU A 4 13.02 21.70 6.43
N LEU A 5 13.37 20.52 5.91
CA LEU A 5 13.00 19.23 6.48
C LEU A 5 13.62 19.03 7.88
N ALA A 6 14.90 19.38 8.05
CA ALA A 6 15.61 19.29 9.32
C ALA A 6 15.05 20.23 10.40
N VAL A 7 14.64 21.44 10.01
CA VAL A 7 14.01 22.42 10.92
C VAL A 7 12.58 22.01 11.29
N LEU A 8 11.82 21.42 10.36
CA LEU A 8 10.45 20.94 10.63
C LEU A 8 10.42 19.65 11.45
N LEU A 9 11.45 18.80 11.38
CA LEU A 9 11.62 17.59 12.19
C LEU A 9 12.06 17.87 13.64
N ALA A 10 12.71 19.01 13.90
CA ALA A 10 13.16 19.42 15.24
C ALA A 10 12.01 19.85 16.18
N LEU A 11 10.83 20.04 15.61
CA LEU A 11 9.59 20.24 16.35
C LEU A 11 8.83 18.91 16.20
N THR A 12 8.52 18.23 17.30
CA THR A 12 7.69 17.02 17.35
C THR A 12 6.16 17.26 17.12
N PRO A 13 5.57 18.45 17.40
CA PRO A 13 4.15 18.71 17.07
C PRO A 13 3.74 19.07 15.61
N PRO A 14 4.59 19.50 14.65
CA PRO A 14 4.21 19.87 13.29
C PRO A 14 4.10 18.71 12.29
N LEU A 15 4.50 17.47 12.61
CA LEU A 15 4.40 16.35 11.66
C LEU A 15 2.94 15.99 11.33
N GLN A 16 2.05 16.10 12.32
CA GLN A 16 0.60 15.99 12.07
C GLN A 16 0.10 17.16 11.22
N GLY A 17 0.62 18.36 11.47
CA GLY A 17 0.36 19.55 10.67
C GLY A 17 0.73 19.36 9.19
N ILE A 18 1.87 18.75 8.91
CA ILE A 18 2.31 18.43 7.55
C ILE A 18 1.29 17.53 6.85
N VAL A 19 0.86 16.44 7.50
CA VAL A 19 -0.13 15.52 6.92
C VAL A 19 -1.45 16.24 6.66
N THR A 20 -1.99 16.96 7.66
CA THR A 20 -3.27 17.66 7.55
C THR A 20 -3.27 18.72 6.45
N VAL A 21 -2.22 19.55 6.37
CA VAL A 21 -2.10 20.61 5.35
C VAL A 21 -1.95 20.00 3.95
N SER A 22 -1.09 18.99 3.78
CA SER A 22 -0.93 18.33 2.48
C SER A 22 -2.22 17.65 2.00
N LEU A 23 -2.99 17.03 2.90
CA LEU A 23 -4.29 16.46 2.58
C LEU A 23 -5.32 17.54 2.21
N ALA A 24 -5.34 18.67 2.92
CA ALA A 24 -6.21 19.79 2.60
C ALA A 24 -5.87 20.40 1.22
N VAL A 25 -4.59 20.52 0.88
CA VAL A 25 -4.13 20.98 -0.43
C VAL A 25 -4.54 19.98 -1.53
N ALA A 26 -4.45 18.68 -1.28
CA ALA A 26 -4.90 17.66 -2.22
C ALA A 26 -6.43 17.75 -2.47
N ALA A 27 -7.21 17.91 -1.40
CA ALA A 27 -8.67 18.09 -1.49
C ALA A 27 -9.05 19.39 -2.22
N ALA A 28 -8.31 20.47 -2.02
CA ALA A 28 -8.53 21.74 -2.73
C ALA A 28 -8.20 21.66 -4.23
N ARG A 29 -7.28 20.78 -4.64
CA ARG A 29 -6.92 20.55 -6.04
C ARG A 29 -7.92 19.66 -6.77
N ASP A 30 -8.58 18.74 -6.06
CA ASP A 30 -9.60 17.85 -6.61
C ASP A 30 -10.90 17.87 -5.79
N PRO A 31 -11.64 19.01 -5.79
CA PRO A 31 -12.86 19.15 -4.99
C PRO A 31 -14.00 18.26 -5.50
N GLU A 32 -13.97 17.87 -6.78
CA GLU A 32 -14.99 17.04 -7.41
C GLU A 32 -14.69 15.53 -7.31
N GLY A 33 -13.54 15.15 -6.76
CA GLY A 33 -13.13 13.75 -6.63
C GLY A 33 -12.87 13.05 -7.97
N LYS A 34 -12.40 13.79 -8.98
CA LYS A 34 -12.10 13.29 -10.33
C LYS A 34 -11.04 12.19 -10.30
N ALA A 35 -10.12 12.21 -9.33
CA ALA A 35 -9.05 11.21 -9.22
C ALA A 35 -9.56 9.78 -8.93
N LEU A 36 -10.77 9.65 -8.38
CA LEU A 36 -11.41 8.35 -8.08
C LEU A 36 -12.27 7.82 -9.25
N ARG A 37 -12.50 8.64 -10.27
CA ARG A 37 -13.43 8.37 -11.37
C ARG A 37 -12.68 7.90 -12.61
N ALA A 38 -12.38 6.60 -12.66
CA ALA A 38 -11.62 6.01 -13.76
C ALA A 38 -12.30 6.19 -15.13
N GLU A 39 -13.62 6.32 -15.16
CA GLU A 39 -14.43 6.58 -16.35
C GLU A 39 -14.11 7.90 -17.05
N LEU A 40 -13.48 8.85 -16.35
CA LEU A 40 -13.09 10.15 -16.89
C LEU A 40 -11.74 10.13 -17.65
N GLY A 41 -11.08 8.98 -17.73
CA GLY A 41 -9.87 8.76 -18.54
C GLY A 41 -8.75 9.76 -18.25
N ALA A 42 -8.33 10.52 -19.27
CA ALA A 42 -7.20 11.45 -19.15
C ALA A 42 -7.39 12.54 -18.09
N THR A 43 -8.64 12.98 -17.84
CA THR A 43 -8.91 13.99 -16.81
C THR A 43 -8.79 13.43 -15.39
N CYS A 44 -9.07 12.13 -15.22
CA CYS A 44 -8.79 11.40 -13.98
C CYS A 44 -7.29 11.33 -13.72
N GLU A 45 -6.49 10.98 -14.74
CA GLU A 45 -5.02 10.91 -14.59
C GLU A 45 -4.38 12.26 -14.27
N LEU A 46 -4.89 13.36 -14.84
CA LEU A 46 -4.43 14.70 -14.50
C LEU A 46 -4.73 15.03 -13.03
N ALA A 47 -5.97 14.80 -12.57
CA ALA A 47 -6.35 15.01 -11.17
C ALA A 47 -5.53 14.12 -10.21
N ARG A 48 -5.24 12.87 -10.59
CA ARG A 48 -4.33 11.98 -9.85
C ARG A 48 -2.92 12.56 -9.77
N GLY A 49 -2.41 13.11 -10.86
CA GLY A 49 -1.11 13.80 -10.88
C GLY A 49 -1.05 14.99 -9.91
N GLU A 50 -2.09 15.83 -9.92
CA GLU A 50 -2.17 16.99 -9.05
C GLU A 50 -2.25 16.63 -7.56
N ARG A 51 -3.02 15.59 -7.21
CA ARG A 51 -3.09 15.04 -5.85
C ARG A 51 -1.77 14.39 -5.43
N ARG A 52 -1.15 13.57 -6.29
CA ARG A 52 0.17 12.96 -6.02
C ARG A 52 1.24 14.00 -5.71
N SER A 53 1.24 15.12 -6.44
CA SER A 53 2.20 16.21 -6.15
C SER A 53 1.97 16.87 -4.78
N ALA A 54 0.74 16.87 -4.25
CA ALA A 54 0.44 17.33 -2.89
C ALA A 54 0.86 16.30 -1.82
N TYR A 55 0.75 14.99 -2.11
CA TYR A 55 1.20 13.92 -1.22
C TYR A 55 2.71 13.73 -1.19
N ASN A 56 3.41 14.15 -2.24
CA ASN A 56 4.85 13.95 -2.40
C ASN A 56 5.65 14.40 -1.17
N TYR A 57 5.26 15.50 -0.53
CA TYR A 57 5.94 15.99 0.67
C TYR A 57 5.79 15.04 1.87
N ILE A 58 4.61 14.43 2.06
CA ILE A 58 4.37 13.39 3.07
C ILE A 58 5.24 12.17 2.76
N LEU A 59 5.22 11.68 1.51
CA LEU A 59 5.92 10.47 1.10
C LEU A 59 7.44 10.63 1.19
N GLN A 60 8.00 11.77 0.78
CA GLN A 60 9.43 12.06 0.92
C GLN A 60 9.87 12.11 2.38
N THR A 61 9.07 12.75 3.24
CA THR A 61 9.35 12.83 4.67
C THR A 61 9.32 11.44 5.30
N LEU A 62 8.29 10.62 5.01
CA LEU A 62 8.24 9.22 5.44
C LEU A 62 9.43 8.41 4.90
N GLY A 63 9.77 8.56 3.63
CA GLY A 63 10.92 7.88 3.03
C GLY A 63 12.22 8.19 3.76
N SER A 64 12.44 9.45 4.15
CA SER A 64 13.61 9.85 4.93
C SER A 64 13.64 9.26 6.35
N LEU A 65 12.47 9.03 6.95
CA LEU A 65 12.33 8.41 8.28
C LEU A 65 12.51 6.88 8.23
N PHE A 66 12.24 6.25 7.08
CA PHE A 66 12.36 4.80 6.88
C PHE A 66 13.73 4.35 6.39
N LEU A 67 14.37 5.11 5.49
CA LEU A 67 15.53 4.63 4.73
C LEU A 67 16.89 5.10 5.27
N ASP A 68 16.93 5.72 6.46
CA ASP A 68 18.14 6.28 7.09
C ASP A 68 18.98 7.23 6.20
N ASN A 69 18.46 7.60 5.02
CA ASN A 69 19.14 8.35 3.97
C ASN A 69 19.03 9.87 4.19
N ILE A 70 19.32 10.34 5.40
CA ILE A 70 19.62 11.75 5.60
C ILE A 70 21.10 11.94 5.34
N SER A 71 21.47 12.00 4.05
CA SER A 71 22.71 12.69 3.67
C SER A 71 22.51 14.16 4.02
N SER A 72 23.02 14.56 5.19
CA SER A 72 23.00 15.93 5.70
C SER A 72 23.82 16.83 4.77
N GLY A 73 23.16 17.34 3.72
CA GLY A 73 23.69 18.42 2.91
C GLY A 73 23.71 19.71 3.71
N GLY A 74 24.83 19.99 4.37
CA GLY A 74 25.33 21.34 4.64
C GLY A 74 24.67 22.18 5.73
N VAL A 75 23.91 21.61 6.66
CA VAL A 75 23.43 22.34 7.85
C VAL A 75 23.74 21.53 9.11
N ASP A 76 24.41 22.14 10.09
CA ASP A 76 24.72 21.63 11.44
C ASP A 76 23.44 21.44 12.28
N VAL A 77 22.50 20.64 11.80
CA VAL A 77 21.41 20.13 12.63
C VAL A 77 21.87 18.78 13.18
N PRO A 78 21.93 18.59 14.50
CA PRO A 78 22.30 17.30 15.07
C PRO A 78 21.36 16.23 14.49
N PRO A 79 21.90 15.11 13.99
CA PRO A 79 21.08 14.06 13.42
C PRO A 79 20.12 13.53 14.49
N LEU A 80 18.85 13.36 14.11
CA LEU A 80 17.83 12.78 14.99
C LEU A 80 18.33 11.46 15.58
N THR A 81 18.16 11.29 16.88
CA THR A 81 18.43 10.01 17.54
C THR A 81 17.53 8.91 16.97
N SER A 82 17.94 7.66 17.11
CA SER A 82 17.14 6.51 16.64
C SER A 82 15.76 6.46 17.31
N THR A 83 15.67 6.87 18.57
CA THR A 83 14.43 6.97 19.35
C THR A 83 13.50 8.06 18.82
N GLU A 84 14.01 9.27 18.61
CA GLU A 84 13.21 10.39 18.06
C GLU A 84 12.71 10.08 16.65
N ARG A 85 13.52 9.41 15.83
CA ARG A 85 13.13 8.97 14.49
C ARG A 85 12.01 7.93 14.54
N ALA A 86 12.10 6.96 15.44
CA ALA A 86 11.07 5.95 15.62
C ALA A 86 9.74 6.58 16.09
N GLU A 87 9.80 7.55 17.00
CA GLU A 87 8.65 8.31 17.47
C GLU A 87 8.03 9.17 16.35
N ALA A 88 8.85 9.92 15.61
CA ALA A 88 8.42 10.75 14.48
C ALA A 88 7.76 9.90 13.38
N LYS A 89 8.38 8.76 13.03
CA LYS A 89 7.81 7.78 12.09
C LYS A 89 6.45 7.28 12.56
N SER A 90 6.37 6.87 13.83
CA SER A 90 5.13 6.33 14.41
C SER A 90 4.03 7.39 14.44
N ALA A 91 4.34 8.63 14.84
CA ALA A 91 3.41 9.74 14.88
C ALA A 91 2.90 10.12 13.48
N MET A 92 3.79 10.17 12.49
CA MET A 92 3.44 10.52 11.12
C MET A 92 2.58 9.44 10.44
N LEU A 93 2.93 8.17 10.60
CA LEU A 93 2.11 7.06 10.10
C LEU A 93 0.74 7.04 10.77
N LYS A 94 0.68 7.22 12.10
CA LYS A 94 -0.59 7.27 12.81
C LYS A 94 -1.50 8.38 12.27
N ALA A 95 -0.96 9.57 12.02
CA ALA A 95 -1.72 10.67 11.44
C ALA A 95 -2.15 10.37 9.99
N ALA A 96 -1.28 9.80 9.16
CA ALA A 96 -1.60 9.44 7.79
C ALA A 96 -2.71 8.38 7.71
N LEU A 97 -2.66 7.36 8.57
CA LEU A 97 -3.65 6.27 8.62
C LEU A 97 -5.03 6.71 9.14
N THR A 98 -5.13 7.86 9.82
CA THR A 98 -6.43 8.45 10.19
C THR A 98 -7.15 9.14 9.03
N SER A 99 -6.51 9.26 7.87
CA SER A 99 -7.12 9.87 6.68
C SER A 99 -8.29 9.04 6.15
N THR A 100 -9.35 9.70 5.71
CA THR A 100 -10.48 9.07 5.01
C THR A 100 -10.30 9.04 3.49
N ASP A 101 -9.20 9.62 2.99
CA ASP A 101 -8.93 9.70 1.56
C ASP A 101 -8.37 8.37 1.03
N LYS A 102 -9.23 7.57 0.39
CA LYS A 102 -8.89 6.25 -0.18
C LYS A 102 -7.74 6.32 -1.17
N PHE A 103 -7.70 7.36 -2.03
CA PHE A 103 -6.64 7.51 -3.03
C PHE A 103 -5.29 7.79 -2.36
N PHE A 104 -5.27 8.62 -1.32
CA PHE A 104 -4.08 8.84 -0.52
C PHE A 104 -3.59 7.57 0.19
N LEU A 105 -4.49 6.81 0.82
CA LEU A 105 -4.12 5.57 1.51
C LEU A 105 -3.54 4.54 0.53
N ASP A 106 -4.11 4.41 -0.66
CA ASP A 106 -3.59 3.52 -1.71
C ASP A 106 -2.16 3.92 -2.13
N GLU A 107 -1.90 5.21 -2.35
CA GLU A 107 -0.56 5.73 -2.67
C GLU A 107 0.42 5.55 -1.50
N LEU A 108 -0.04 5.73 -0.26
CA LEU A 108 0.75 5.52 0.95
C LEU A 108 1.16 4.05 1.10
N TYR A 109 0.23 3.10 0.93
CA TYR A 109 0.52 1.67 1.03
C TYR A 109 1.50 1.22 -0.05
N GLY A 110 1.27 1.65 -1.30
CA GLY A 110 2.20 1.38 -2.39
C GLY A 110 3.60 1.89 -2.10
N PHE A 111 3.72 3.09 -1.55
CA PHE A 111 5.01 3.66 -1.17
C PHE A 111 5.70 2.90 -0.04
N VAL A 112 4.99 2.60 1.06
CA VAL A 112 5.58 1.92 2.23
C VAL A 112 6.00 0.47 1.91
N ILE A 113 5.20 -0.24 1.12
CA ILE A 113 5.52 -1.63 0.73
C ILE A 113 6.65 -1.65 -0.30
N SER A 114 6.55 -0.84 -1.35
CA SER A 114 7.46 -0.94 -2.50
C SER A 114 8.79 -0.22 -2.26
N ASN A 115 8.75 0.98 -1.67
CA ASN A 115 9.95 1.83 -1.50
C ASN A 115 10.58 1.66 -0.13
N CYS A 116 9.78 1.55 0.94
CA CYS A 116 10.31 1.42 2.30
C CYS A 116 10.52 -0.03 2.74
N LYS A 117 9.97 -1.01 2.00
CA LYS A 117 10.01 -2.45 2.36
C LYS A 117 9.52 -2.72 3.80
N ALA A 118 8.61 -1.89 4.30
CA ALA A 118 8.18 -1.89 5.69
C ALA A 118 6.74 -2.41 5.84
N ALA A 119 6.43 -3.50 5.14
CA ALA A 119 5.09 -4.07 5.15
C ALA A 119 4.65 -4.58 6.54
N ASP A 120 5.59 -5.11 7.34
CA ASP A 120 5.33 -5.54 8.71
C ASP A 120 4.86 -4.39 9.63
N GLU A 121 5.29 -3.16 9.35
CA GLU A 121 4.86 -1.97 10.10
C GLU A 121 3.42 -1.55 9.80
N LEU A 122 2.89 -1.91 8.63
CA LEU A 122 1.48 -1.72 8.29
C LEU A 122 0.63 -2.82 8.92
N LEU A 123 1.13 -4.06 8.90
CA LEU A 123 0.46 -5.20 9.53
C LEU A 123 0.33 -5.07 11.04
N SER A 124 1.32 -4.50 11.72
CA SER A 124 1.28 -4.31 13.18
C SER A 124 0.33 -3.20 13.64
N ARG A 125 -0.11 -2.33 12.72
CA ARG A 125 -0.94 -1.16 13.02
C ARG A 125 -2.40 -1.31 12.55
N ASP A 126 -2.78 -2.48 12.03
CA ASP A 126 -4.11 -2.75 11.47
C ASP A 126 -4.60 -1.62 10.55
N ALA A 127 -3.78 -1.28 9.55
CA ALA A 127 -4.05 -0.15 8.66
C ALA A 127 -5.42 -0.29 7.93
N PRO A 128 -6.27 0.76 7.94
CA PRO A 128 -7.63 0.69 7.41
C PRO A 128 -7.63 0.53 5.88
N GLY A 129 -8.43 -0.41 5.37
CA GLY A 129 -8.55 -0.65 3.93
C GLY A 129 -7.32 -1.33 3.28
N LEU A 130 -6.32 -1.75 4.07
CA LEU A 130 -5.14 -2.46 3.57
C LEU A 130 -5.52 -3.79 2.91
N GLU A 131 -6.51 -4.54 3.43
CA GLU A 131 -6.96 -5.80 2.80
C GLU A 131 -7.47 -5.56 1.38
N SER A 132 -8.32 -4.55 1.22
CA SER A 132 -8.90 -4.16 -0.06
C SER A 132 -7.85 -3.69 -1.06
N TYR A 133 -6.81 -2.99 -0.57
CA TYR A 133 -5.68 -2.57 -1.37
C TYR A 133 -4.88 -3.78 -1.88
N LEU A 134 -4.47 -4.68 -0.96
CA LEU A 134 -3.65 -5.84 -1.31
C LEU A 134 -4.38 -6.83 -2.22
N SER A 135 -5.69 -7.02 -2.04
CA SER A 135 -6.48 -7.90 -2.91
C SER A 135 -6.61 -7.35 -4.34
N ARG A 136 -6.68 -6.02 -4.48
CA ARG A 136 -6.80 -5.34 -5.77
C ARG A 136 -5.45 -5.27 -6.48
N GLU A 137 -4.43 -4.73 -5.82
CA GLU A 137 -3.08 -4.60 -6.41
C GLU A 137 -2.42 -5.96 -6.61
N GLY A 138 -2.66 -6.93 -5.72
CA GLY A 138 -2.26 -8.32 -5.89
C GLY A 138 -2.97 -9.05 -7.04
N GLY A 139 -3.92 -8.40 -7.73
CA GLY A 139 -4.59 -8.94 -8.89
C GLY A 139 -5.51 -10.13 -8.57
N LEU A 140 -6.05 -10.20 -7.36
CA LEU A 140 -7.10 -11.15 -6.99
C LEU A 140 -8.47 -10.64 -7.43
N VAL A 141 -8.70 -9.33 -7.28
CA VAL A 141 -9.92 -8.64 -7.71
C VAL A 141 -9.65 -7.92 -9.04
N PRO A 142 -10.46 -8.15 -10.09
CA PRO A 142 -10.27 -7.47 -11.37
C PRO A 142 -10.43 -5.94 -11.25
N PRO A 143 -9.63 -5.14 -12.00
CA PRO A 143 -9.83 -3.70 -12.05
C PRO A 143 -11.23 -3.38 -12.61
N GLY A 144 -12.02 -2.60 -11.87
CA GLY A 144 -13.36 -2.19 -12.28
C GLY A 144 -14.50 -3.09 -11.79
N SER A 145 -14.27 -4.05 -10.89
CA SER A 145 -15.38 -4.70 -10.18
C SER A 145 -16.12 -3.65 -9.34
N VAL A 146 -17.29 -3.23 -9.82
CA VAL A 146 -18.13 -2.15 -9.28
C VAL A 146 -18.66 -2.45 -7.86
N THR A 147 -18.44 -3.66 -7.36
CA THR A 147 -18.71 -3.99 -5.97
C THR A 147 -17.57 -3.44 -5.11
N ASP A 148 -17.71 -2.21 -4.61
CA ASP A 148 -17.25 -1.93 -3.25
C ASP A 148 -18.07 -2.91 -2.38
N PRO A 149 -17.49 -4.05 -1.98
CA PRO A 149 -18.24 -5.01 -1.21
C PRO A 149 -18.45 -4.35 0.15
N ALA A 150 -19.65 -4.47 0.71
CA ALA A 150 -19.93 -4.02 2.07
C ALA A 150 -18.95 -4.64 3.11
N ASP A 151 -18.28 -5.74 2.74
CA ASP A 151 -17.23 -6.39 3.50
C ASP A 151 -16.07 -6.88 2.60
N PRO A 152 -14.84 -6.32 2.75
CA PRO A 152 -13.67 -6.76 1.98
C PRO A 152 -13.34 -8.24 2.16
N ALA A 153 -13.70 -8.83 3.32
CA ALA A 153 -13.50 -10.26 3.57
C ALA A 153 -14.28 -11.12 2.57
N THR A 154 -15.54 -10.75 2.32
CA THR A 154 -16.43 -11.51 1.43
C THR A 154 -15.95 -11.43 -0.02
N ALA A 155 -15.43 -10.29 -0.47
CA ALA A 155 -14.89 -10.18 -1.83
C ALA A 155 -13.60 -10.96 -2.05
N ILE A 156 -12.70 -10.97 -1.07
CA ILE A 156 -11.48 -11.78 -1.13
C ILE A 156 -11.84 -13.26 -1.28
N VAL A 157 -12.74 -13.76 -0.42
CA VAL A 157 -13.21 -15.15 -0.46
C VAL A 157 -13.90 -15.47 -1.78
N THR A 158 -14.78 -14.60 -2.26
CA THR A 158 -15.51 -14.82 -3.52
C THR A 158 -14.57 -14.83 -4.72
N ALA A 159 -13.62 -13.89 -4.77
CA ALA A 159 -12.63 -13.81 -5.85
C ALA A 159 -11.65 -14.98 -5.82
N ALA A 160 -11.18 -15.38 -4.63
CA ALA A 160 -10.30 -16.54 -4.46
C ALA A 160 -11.03 -17.85 -4.79
N ALA A 161 -12.27 -18.03 -4.34
CA ALA A 161 -13.09 -19.18 -4.69
C ALA A 161 -13.40 -19.22 -6.20
N ALA A 162 -13.63 -18.07 -6.84
CA ALA A 162 -13.80 -18.01 -8.29
C ALA A 162 -12.50 -18.41 -9.03
N ALA A 163 -11.34 -17.97 -8.53
CA ALA A 163 -10.03 -18.36 -9.05
C ALA A 163 -9.76 -19.87 -8.97
N LEU A 164 -10.28 -20.51 -7.92
CA LEU A 164 -10.16 -21.95 -7.66
C LEU A 164 -11.13 -22.78 -8.49
N ASN A 165 -12.40 -22.37 -8.56
CA ASN A 165 -13.48 -23.16 -9.15
C ASN A 165 -13.61 -22.99 -10.66
N ALA A 166 -13.34 -21.79 -11.15
CA ALA A 166 -13.35 -21.54 -12.57
C ALA A 166 -11.91 -21.72 -13.04
N GLY A 167 -11.68 -22.57 -14.05
CA GLY A 167 -10.46 -22.53 -14.86
C GLY A 167 -10.26 -21.19 -15.61
N VAL A 168 -10.83 -20.10 -15.08
CA VAL A 168 -10.58 -18.72 -15.44
C VAL A 168 -9.08 -18.53 -15.35
N LEU A 169 -8.50 -18.31 -16.52
CA LEU A 169 -7.13 -17.90 -16.71
C LEU A 169 -6.96 -16.56 -16.03
N ILE A 170 -6.76 -16.56 -14.72
CA ILE A 170 -6.20 -15.38 -14.09
C ILE A 170 -4.79 -15.30 -14.65
N GLY A 171 -4.58 -14.23 -15.43
CA GLY A 171 -3.35 -14.00 -16.14
C GLY A 171 -2.14 -14.11 -15.22
N PRO A 172 -0.96 -14.33 -15.80
CA PRO A 172 0.26 -14.42 -15.02
C PRO A 172 0.42 -13.22 -14.08
N LEU A 173 0.80 -13.50 -12.84
CA LEU A 173 1.12 -12.47 -11.87
C LEU A 173 2.55 -12.00 -12.04
N THR A 174 2.76 -10.72 -11.79
CA THR A 174 4.10 -10.20 -11.58
C THR A 174 4.64 -10.60 -10.20
N LYS A 175 5.96 -10.67 -10.03
CA LYS A 175 6.59 -10.90 -8.71
C LYS A 175 6.10 -9.93 -7.63
N ALA A 176 5.87 -8.67 -8.00
CA ALA A 176 5.34 -7.67 -7.07
C ALA A 176 3.92 -8.03 -6.60
N GLN A 177 3.06 -8.49 -7.51
CA GLN A 177 1.70 -8.91 -7.17
C GLN A 177 1.68 -10.17 -6.30
N VAL A 178 2.59 -11.12 -6.54
CA VAL A 178 2.76 -12.29 -5.66
C VAL A 178 3.13 -11.85 -4.24
N ALA A 179 4.12 -10.97 -4.10
CA ALA A 179 4.52 -10.45 -2.79
C ALA A 179 3.36 -9.73 -2.06
N MET A 180 2.50 -9.00 -2.79
CA MET A 180 1.30 -8.37 -2.22
C MET A 180 0.28 -9.41 -1.72
N LEU A 181 0.09 -10.53 -2.43
CA LEU A 181 -0.81 -11.60 -2.01
C LEU A 181 -0.24 -12.44 -0.84
N GLU A 182 1.07 -12.66 -0.81
CA GLU A 182 1.75 -13.28 0.35
C GLU A 182 1.60 -12.41 1.60
N LEU A 183 1.70 -11.08 1.44
CA LEU A 183 1.45 -10.14 2.52
C LEU A 183 -0.01 -10.18 3.00
N LEU A 184 -0.97 -10.27 2.05
CA LEU A 184 -2.39 -10.44 2.37
C LEU A 184 -2.62 -11.73 3.16
N CYS A 185 -2.03 -12.85 2.75
CA CYS A 185 -2.14 -14.12 3.47
C CYS A 185 -1.56 -14.02 4.88
N SER A 186 -0.39 -13.38 5.03
CA SER A 186 0.23 -13.14 6.34
C SER A 186 -0.68 -12.33 7.26
N MET A 187 -1.36 -11.31 6.73
CA MET A 187 -2.34 -10.53 7.47
C MET A 187 -3.55 -11.37 7.91
N LEU A 188 -4.12 -12.17 7.00
CA LEU A 188 -5.27 -13.04 7.29
C LEU A 188 -4.94 -14.07 8.37
N VAL A 189 -3.74 -14.67 8.31
CA VAL A 189 -3.23 -15.58 9.34
C VAL A 189 -3.11 -14.87 10.70
N ARG A 190 -2.53 -13.66 10.74
CA ARG A 190 -2.44 -12.86 11.98
C ARG A 190 -3.82 -12.53 12.56
N LYS A 191 -4.84 -12.37 11.71
CA LYS A 191 -6.24 -12.14 12.10
C LYS A 191 -7.01 -13.43 12.45
N GLY A 192 -6.37 -14.60 12.41
CA GLY A 192 -7.01 -15.90 12.68
C GLY A 192 -7.95 -16.39 11.57
N ARG A 193 -7.92 -15.76 10.38
CA ARG A 193 -8.75 -16.11 9.22
C ARG A 193 -8.03 -17.11 8.31
N PHE A 194 -7.74 -18.30 8.85
CA PHE A 194 -6.94 -19.33 8.17
C PHE A 194 -7.59 -19.87 6.90
N LEU A 195 -8.93 -20.04 6.90
CA LEU A 195 -9.67 -20.49 5.73
C LEU A 195 -9.50 -19.53 4.55
N ASP A 196 -9.61 -18.23 4.82
CA ASP A 196 -9.47 -17.20 3.79
C ASP A 196 -8.04 -17.14 3.25
N ALA A 197 -7.04 -17.30 4.13
CA ALA A 197 -5.64 -17.40 3.73
C ALA A 197 -5.40 -18.63 2.84
N ALA A 198 -5.96 -19.80 3.19
CA ALA A 198 -5.86 -21.02 2.39
C ALA A 198 -6.52 -20.85 1.01
N LEU A 199 -7.65 -20.15 0.91
CA LEU A 199 -8.28 -19.83 -0.37
C LEU A 199 -7.41 -18.92 -1.24
N VAL A 200 -6.76 -17.90 -0.66
CA VAL A 200 -5.85 -17.01 -1.40
C VAL A 200 -4.58 -17.77 -1.84
N TYR A 201 -3.99 -18.60 -0.98
CA TYR A 201 -2.87 -19.47 -1.35
C TYR A 201 -3.26 -20.51 -2.41
N GLY A 202 -4.46 -21.08 -2.33
CA GLY A 202 -5.02 -21.95 -3.35
C GLY A 202 -5.16 -21.22 -4.69
N ALA A 203 -5.70 -20.00 -4.68
CA ALA A 203 -5.81 -19.16 -5.86
C ALA A 203 -4.43 -18.82 -6.47
N LEU A 204 -3.40 -18.60 -5.63
CA LEU A 204 -2.00 -18.44 -6.08
C LEU A 204 -1.47 -19.73 -6.73
N GLY A 205 -1.69 -20.89 -6.09
CA GLY A 205 -1.27 -22.21 -6.57
C GLY A 205 -1.89 -22.60 -7.92
N CYS A 206 -3.12 -22.14 -8.18
CA CYS A 206 -3.83 -22.38 -9.44
C CYS A 206 -3.41 -21.46 -10.61
N ARG A 207 -2.61 -20.40 -10.37
CA ARG A 207 -2.17 -19.51 -11.45
C ARG A 207 -1.15 -20.17 -12.36
N ARG A 208 -1.30 -19.97 -13.67
CA ARG A 208 -0.35 -20.46 -14.68
C ARG A 208 0.88 -19.57 -14.74
N SER A 209 2.03 -20.17 -15.00
CA SER A 209 3.25 -19.45 -15.38
C SER A 209 3.01 -18.74 -16.72
N GLY A 210 3.30 -17.43 -16.78
CA GLY A 210 3.24 -16.65 -18.02
C GLY A 210 4.57 -16.63 -18.77
N PRO A 211 4.58 -16.07 -20.00
CA PRO A 211 5.82 -15.85 -20.73
C PRO A 211 6.67 -14.76 -20.07
N GLY A 212 7.95 -15.04 -19.79
CA GLY A 212 8.92 -14.09 -19.26
C GLY A 212 9.31 -14.32 -17.79
N ALA A 213 10.50 -13.84 -17.41
CA ALA A 213 11.10 -14.04 -16.09
C ALA A 213 10.36 -13.31 -14.95
N ASP A 214 9.49 -12.35 -15.27
CA ASP A 214 8.77 -11.51 -14.31
C ASP A 214 7.28 -11.82 -14.20
N LEU A 215 6.76 -12.72 -15.04
CA LEU A 215 5.35 -13.11 -15.12
C LEU A 215 5.10 -14.55 -14.63
N SER A 216 5.95 -15.05 -13.73
CA SER A 216 5.85 -16.41 -13.22
C SER A 216 5.93 -16.46 -11.70
N VAL A 217 4.87 -16.99 -11.09
CA VAL A 217 5.00 -17.66 -9.79
C VAL A 217 5.83 -18.92 -10.05
N SER A 218 6.96 -19.07 -9.37
CA SER A 218 7.80 -20.26 -9.53
C SER A 218 7.02 -21.51 -9.06
N LEU A 219 7.35 -22.67 -9.62
CA LEU A 219 6.78 -23.94 -9.14
C LEU A 219 7.07 -24.14 -7.65
N ASP A 220 8.25 -23.76 -7.18
CA ASP A 220 8.62 -23.83 -5.77
C ASP A 220 7.72 -22.96 -4.88
N SER A 221 7.42 -21.73 -5.30
CA SER A 221 6.48 -20.86 -4.58
C SER A 221 5.05 -21.42 -4.58
N ARG A 222 4.63 -22.10 -5.66
CA ARG A 222 3.31 -22.77 -5.73
C ARG A 222 3.25 -24.00 -4.82
N VAL A 223 4.32 -24.79 -4.78
CA VAL A 223 4.43 -25.96 -3.89
C VAL A 223 4.49 -25.52 -2.43
N ALA A 224 5.28 -24.50 -2.11
CA ALA A 224 5.34 -23.92 -0.77
C ALA A 224 3.97 -23.38 -0.32
N ALA A 225 3.24 -22.67 -1.19
CA ALA A 225 1.89 -22.20 -0.90
C ALA A 225 0.91 -23.34 -0.58
N MET A 226 1.03 -24.50 -1.24
CA MET A 226 0.19 -25.68 -0.97
C MET A 226 0.62 -26.51 0.25
N GLN A 227 1.85 -26.31 0.75
CA GLN A 227 2.37 -27.00 1.94
C GLN A 227 2.13 -26.24 3.24
N VAL A 228 1.89 -24.92 3.17
CA VAL A 228 1.67 -24.03 4.31
C VAL A 228 0.18 -23.82 4.63
N GLY A 229 -0.70 -24.03 3.65
CA GLY A 229 -2.16 -24.03 3.84
C GLY A 229 -2.68 -25.32 4.47
#